data_AF-A0A962NEU6-F1
#
_entry.id   AF-A0A962NEU6-F1
#
_cell.length_a   1.000
_cell.length_b   1.000
_cell.length_c   1.000
_cell.angle_alpha   90.00
_cell.angle_beta   90.00
_cell.angle_gamma   90.00
#
_symmetry.space_group_name_H-M   'P 1'
#
loop_
_entity.id
_entity.type
_entity.pdbx_description
1 polymer ?
#
loop_
_entity_poly.entity_id
_entity_poly.type
_entity_poly.pdbx_seq_one_letter_code
_entity_poly.pdbx_strand_id
1 'polypeptide(L)'
;MKSPWAEAWAPAQRAWSPFLRLREPIICRDARSSRQQGLGDGLAMIRLDDHRIVLNEASLQRLGLLAHPVEVLAHEIGHHLFVPGDLSDHGRLLARVRRGLPSREDDAPLIANLYADLLINDRLQQQAGLAMDALYRKLASNDASPLWQLYLRIYEQLWTLPQGTLVGGDLPAELEGDALLGARLIRAYAQDWLDGAGGFALLCLPYLLQQGRQQPPGGLVEWLDLDQVGDADALPDGLAEIEPGEQDPQHPAQDP
;
A
#
# COMPACT_ATOMS: atom_id res chain seq x y z
N MET A 1 27.89 6.27 16.11
CA MET A 1 26.79 5.31 15.92
C MET A 1 26.26 5.50 14.51
N LYS A 2 26.15 4.44 13.70
CA LYS A 2 25.52 4.57 12.37
C LYS A 2 24.01 4.77 12.56
N SER A 3 23.37 5.46 11.63
CA SER A 3 21.91 5.65 11.65
C SER A 3 21.22 4.29 11.46
N PRO A 4 20.08 4.01 12.13
CA PRO A 4 19.34 2.77 11.95
C PRO A 4 18.98 2.51 10.48
N TRP A 5 18.71 3.57 9.70
CA TRP A 5 18.43 3.48 8.27
C TRP A 5 19.62 2.99 7.45
N ALA A 6 20.84 3.43 7.78
CA ALA A 6 22.04 3.02 7.07
C ALA A 6 22.37 1.53 7.32
N GLU A 7 22.09 1.03 8.52
CA GLU A 7 22.26 -0.38 8.87
C GLU A 7 21.18 -1.26 8.24
N ALA A 8 19.96 -0.74 8.13
CA ALA A 8 18.81 -1.43 7.54
C ALA A 8 18.81 -1.48 6.01
N TRP A 9 19.55 -0.58 5.33
CA TRP A 9 19.51 -0.45 3.87
C TRP A 9 19.92 -1.71 3.09
N ALA A 10 21.02 -2.35 3.51
CA ALA A 10 21.48 -3.56 2.83
C ALA A 10 20.56 -4.77 3.09
N PRO A 11 20.06 -5.02 4.32
CA PRO A 11 18.98 -5.98 4.56
C PRO A 11 17.71 -5.72 3.73
N ALA A 12 17.23 -4.47 3.68
CA ALA A 12 16.01 -4.11 2.95
C ALA A 12 16.10 -4.43 1.46
N GLN A 13 17.23 -4.11 0.81
CA GLN A 13 17.45 -4.48 -0.59
C GLN A 13 17.48 -6.01 -0.79
N ARG A 14 18.10 -6.74 0.13
CA ARG A 14 18.19 -8.22 0.07
C ARG A 14 16.84 -8.91 0.22
N ALA A 15 15.85 -8.28 0.85
CA ALA A 15 14.48 -8.79 0.91
C ALA A 15 13.86 -8.95 -0.50
N TRP A 16 14.32 -8.15 -1.47
CA TRP A 16 13.87 -8.21 -2.85
C TRP A 16 14.82 -8.99 -3.75
N SER A 17 16.11 -8.70 -3.69
CA SER A 17 17.13 -9.40 -4.48
C SER A 17 18.54 -9.14 -3.92
N PRO A 18 19.42 -10.16 -3.85
CA PRO A 18 20.81 -9.97 -3.43
C PRO A 18 21.63 -9.09 -4.38
N PHE A 19 21.16 -8.93 -5.63
CA PHE A 19 21.84 -8.17 -6.68
C PHE A 19 21.32 -6.74 -6.80
N LEU A 20 20.26 -6.37 -6.07
CA LEU A 20 19.72 -5.03 -6.09
C LEU A 20 20.76 -4.01 -5.60
N ARG A 21 20.88 -2.88 -6.30
CA ARG A 21 21.79 -1.79 -5.98
C ARG A 21 21.08 -0.45 -6.19
N LEU A 22 20.28 -0.06 -5.19
CA LEU A 22 19.62 1.23 -5.15
C LEU A 22 20.50 2.26 -4.42
N ARG A 23 20.26 3.54 -4.72
CA ARG A 23 20.91 4.66 -4.02
C ARG A 23 20.38 4.74 -2.59
N GLU A 24 21.25 5.09 -1.66
CA GLU A 24 20.86 5.26 -0.24
C GLU A 24 19.70 6.28 -0.09
N PRO A 25 18.79 6.02 0.85
CA PRO A 25 17.64 6.88 1.09
C PRO A 25 18.08 8.25 1.65
N ILE A 26 17.28 9.28 1.37
CA ILE A 26 17.41 10.60 1.96
C ILE A 26 16.60 10.62 3.26
N ILE A 27 17.25 10.94 4.37
CA ILE A 27 16.59 10.99 5.69
C ILE A 27 16.34 12.45 6.07
N CYS A 28 15.08 12.87 6.01
CA CYS A 28 14.59 14.17 6.46
C CYS A 28 14.35 14.13 7.97
N ARG A 29 15.07 14.96 8.72
CA ARG A 29 15.00 15.00 10.19
C ARG A 29 14.09 16.08 10.75
N ASP A 30 13.63 16.97 9.88
CA ASP A 30 12.76 18.09 10.24
C ASP A 30 11.80 18.43 9.10
N ALA A 31 10.75 19.18 9.42
CA ALA A 31 9.75 19.58 8.44
C ALA A 31 10.34 20.41 7.27
N ARG A 32 11.44 21.13 7.52
CA ARG A 32 12.10 21.93 6.49
C ARG A 32 12.75 21.05 5.44
N SER A 33 13.55 20.06 5.85
CA SER A 33 14.19 19.08 4.96
C SER A 33 13.15 18.24 4.23
N SER A 34 12.07 17.83 4.92
CA SER A 34 10.95 17.10 4.30
C SER A 34 10.32 17.90 3.16
N ARG A 35 9.94 19.17 3.41
CA ARG A 35 9.39 20.06 2.38
C ARG A 35 10.37 20.35 1.24
N GLN A 36 11.66 20.49 1.54
CA GLN A 36 12.69 20.68 0.50
C GLN A 36 12.85 19.48 -0.43
N GLN A 37 12.57 18.28 0.05
CA GLN A 37 12.56 17.09 -0.80
C GLN A 37 11.24 16.92 -1.55
N GLY A 38 10.16 17.61 -1.16
CA GLY A 38 8.82 17.44 -1.74
C GLY A 38 7.87 16.55 -0.92
N LEU A 39 8.36 15.97 0.19
CA LEU A 39 7.61 15.02 1.02
C LEU A 39 6.55 15.70 1.92
N GLY A 40 6.73 16.99 2.25
CA GLY A 40 5.78 17.71 3.10
C GLY A 40 5.67 17.09 4.50
N ASP A 41 4.46 16.75 4.90
CA ASP A 41 4.18 16.08 6.19
C ASP A 41 4.12 14.55 6.08
N GLY A 42 4.32 14.01 4.86
CA GLY A 42 4.34 12.59 4.57
C GLY A 42 5.43 11.83 5.32
N LEU A 43 5.27 10.52 5.41
CA LEU A 43 6.18 9.62 6.14
C LEU A 43 7.36 9.18 5.28
N ALA A 44 7.08 8.86 4.03
CA ALA A 44 8.03 8.47 3.03
C ALA A 44 7.51 8.94 1.68
N MET A 45 8.39 8.94 0.70
CA MET A 45 8.00 9.00 -0.69
C MET A 45 9.14 8.47 -1.52
N ILE A 46 8.84 8.28 -2.79
CA ILE A 46 9.86 8.16 -3.79
C ILE A 46 9.92 9.42 -4.64
N ARG A 47 11.16 9.82 -4.95
CA ARG A 47 11.43 10.70 -6.08
C ARG A 47 11.69 9.91 -7.37
N LEU A 48 10.78 10.04 -8.34
CA LEU A 48 10.83 9.32 -9.62
C LEU A 48 11.99 9.77 -10.53
N ASP A 49 12.48 11.00 -10.37
CA ASP A 49 13.56 11.55 -11.19
C ASP A 49 14.91 10.82 -11.00
N ASP A 50 15.21 10.39 -9.77
CA ASP A 50 16.47 9.77 -9.40
C ASP A 50 16.32 8.49 -8.55
N HIS A 51 15.09 7.98 -8.46
CA HIS A 51 14.71 6.70 -7.84
C HIS A 51 15.22 6.58 -6.40
N ARG A 52 15.15 7.69 -5.66
CA ARG A 52 15.52 7.72 -4.24
C ARG A 52 14.29 7.67 -3.38
N ILE A 53 14.39 6.83 -2.35
CA ILE A 53 13.50 6.83 -1.21
C ILE A 53 13.84 8.03 -0.33
N VAL A 54 12.84 8.78 0.09
CA VAL A 54 12.95 9.90 1.03
C VAL A 54 12.10 9.56 2.25
N LEU A 55 12.67 9.62 3.45
CA LEU A 55 11.99 9.29 4.70
C LEU A 55 11.90 10.51 5.62
N ASN A 56 10.74 10.71 6.26
CA ASN A 56 10.54 11.65 7.34
C ASN A 56 10.75 10.97 8.70
N GLU A 57 12.00 11.02 9.19
CA GLU A 57 12.40 10.35 10.43
C GLU A 57 11.60 10.84 11.64
N ALA A 58 11.24 12.13 11.68
CA ALA A 58 10.48 12.70 12.79
C ALA A 58 9.05 12.11 12.86
N SER A 59 8.39 11.92 11.72
CA SER A 59 7.07 11.30 11.69
C SER A 59 7.13 9.79 11.95
N LEU A 60 8.09 9.08 11.36
CA LEU A 60 8.33 7.65 11.62
C LEU A 60 8.66 7.39 13.11
N GLN A 61 9.35 8.32 13.77
CA GLN A 61 9.60 8.28 15.20
C GLN A 61 8.33 8.44 16.03
N ARG A 62 7.46 9.39 15.68
CA ARG A 62 6.18 9.62 16.40
C ARG A 62 5.29 8.39 16.35
N LEU A 63 5.30 7.65 15.24
CA LEU A 63 4.55 6.41 15.05
C LEU A 63 5.27 5.17 15.61
N GLY A 64 6.46 5.33 16.20
CA GLY A 64 7.21 4.21 16.78
C GLY A 64 7.75 3.22 15.74
N LEU A 65 7.86 3.63 14.48
CA LEU A 65 8.27 2.79 13.34
C LEU A 65 9.79 2.67 13.21
N LEU A 66 10.57 3.48 13.94
CA LEU A 66 12.03 3.35 13.98
C LEU A 66 12.54 1.99 14.52
N ALA A 67 11.66 1.19 15.14
CA ALA A 67 11.98 -0.17 15.56
C ALA A 67 11.92 -1.19 14.42
N HIS A 68 11.37 -0.82 13.25
CA HIS A 68 11.22 -1.68 12.06
C HIS A 68 11.81 -1.01 10.80
N PRO A 69 13.09 -0.57 10.83
CA PRO A 69 13.65 0.18 9.71
C PRO A 69 13.85 -0.66 8.45
N VAL A 70 14.01 -1.98 8.59
CA VAL A 70 14.16 -2.89 7.44
C VAL A 70 12.83 -3.06 6.73
N GLU A 71 11.75 -3.27 7.49
CA GLU A 71 10.38 -3.38 7.02
C GLU A 71 9.96 -2.14 6.24
N VAL A 72 10.13 -0.95 6.84
CA VAL A 72 9.78 0.32 6.20
C VAL A 72 10.56 0.48 4.89
N LEU A 73 11.90 0.36 4.92
CA LEU A 73 12.69 0.52 3.70
C LEU A 73 12.37 -0.54 2.65
N ALA A 74 12.12 -1.79 3.04
CA ALA A 74 11.78 -2.84 2.10
C ALA A 74 10.42 -2.61 1.45
N HIS A 75 9.45 -2.08 2.20
CA HIS A 75 8.16 -1.67 1.65
C HIS A 75 8.32 -0.61 0.56
N GLU A 76 9.05 0.48 0.85
CA GLU A 76 9.31 1.54 -0.14
C GLU A 76 10.02 1.01 -1.40
N ILE A 77 10.98 0.08 -1.23
CA ILE A 77 11.64 -0.58 -2.38
C ILE A 77 10.63 -1.38 -3.22
N GLY A 78 9.60 -1.96 -2.59
CA GLY A 78 8.56 -2.74 -3.25
C GLY A 78 7.77 -1.95 -4.28
N HIS A 79 7.48 -0.67 -3.98
CA HIS A 79 6.80 0.21 -4.93
C HIS A 79 7.60 0.44 -6.23
N HIS A 80 8.92 0.20 -6.22
CA HIS A 80 9.79 0.31 -7.41
C HIS A 80 10.00 -0.95 -8.19
N LEU A 81 10.00 -2.07 -7.50
CA LEU A 81 10.44 -3.32 -8.10
C LEU A 81 9.27 -4.24 -8.41
N PHE A 82 8.12 -3.99 -7.80
CA PHE A 82 7.03 -4.94 -7.82
C PHE A 82 5.71 -4.32 -8.23
N VAL A 83 5.15 -3.40 -7.44
CA VAL A 83 3.83 -2.82 -7.72
C VAL A 83 3.82 -1.32 -7.38
N PRO A 84 3.65 -0.42 -8.35
CA PRO A 84 3.44 -0.67 -9.78
C PRO A 84 4.74 -0.92 -10.57
N GLY A 85 5.92 -0.67 -9.98
CA GLY A 85 7.20 -0.84 -10.65
C GLY A 85 7.59 0.35 -11.55
N ASP A 86 6.66 0.89 -12.34
CA ASP A 86 6.87 2.09 -13.15
C ASP A 86 5.60 2.95 -13.33
N LEU A 87 5.76 4.11 -13.99
CA LEU A 87 4.69 5.08 -14.24
C LEU A 87 3.60 4.57 -15.20
N SER A 88 3.98 3.75 -16.18
CA SER A 88 3.03 3.20 -17.15
C SER A 88 2.10 2.22 -16.45
N ASP A 89 2.68 1.31 -15.68
CA ASP A 89 1.95 0.34 -14.87
C ASP A 89 1.14 1.01 -13.76
N HIS A 90 1.61 2.13 -13.20
CA HIS A 90 0.80 2.95 -12.28
C HIS A 90 -0.43 3.54 -12.98
N GLY A 91 -0.28 4.09 -14.18
CA GLY A 91 -1.40 4.61 -14.97
C GLY A 91 -2.43 3.53 -15.30
N ARG A 92 -1.97 2.33 -15.66
CA ARG A 92 -2.81 1.15 -15.93
C ARG A 92 -3.54 0.69 -14.66
N LEU A 93 -2.85 0.66 -13.52
CA LEU A 93 -3.44 0.35 -12.22
C LEU A 93 -4.60 1.31 -11.91
N LEU A 94 -4.36 2.62 -12.02
CA LEU A 94 -5.39 3.64 -11.78
C LEU A 94 -6.59 3.49 -12.72
N ALA A 95 -6.35 3.23 -14.01
CA ALA A 95 -7.43 3.02 -14.98
C ALA A 95 -8.33 1.84 -14.59
N ARG A 96 -7.74 0.71 -14.19
CA ARG A 96 -8.47 -0.50 -13.78
C ARG A 96 -9.21 -0.31 -12.46
N VAL A 97 -8.59 0.35 -11.48
CA VAL A 97 -9.23 0.68 -10.19
C VAL A 97 -10.42 1.62 -10.41
N ARG A 98 -10.30 2.66 -11.25
CA ARG A 98 -11.41 3.59 -11.54
C ARG A 98 -12.65 2.88 -12.08
N ARG A 99 -12.48 1.88 -12.96
CA ARG A 99 -13.61 1.09 -13.48
C ARG A 99 -14.34 0.31 -12.37
N GLY A 100 -13.63 -0.10 -11.32
CA GLY A 100 -14.21 -0.79 -10.16
C GLY A 100 -14.84 0.14 -9.12
N LEU A 101 -14.76 1.47 -9.30
CA LEU A 101 -15.26 2.47 -8.36
C LEU A 101 -16.29 3.43 -8.97
N PRO A 102 -17.38 2.95 -9.60
CA PRO A 102 -18.40 3.84 -10.14
C PRO A 102 -18.93 4.80 -9.05
N SER A 103 -18.98 6.10 -9.37
CA SER A 103 -19.35 7.20 -8.46
C SER A 103 -18.37 7.52 -7.31
N ARG A 104 -17.23 6.81 -7.27
CA ARG A 104 -16.14 6.93 -6.29
C ARG A 104 -14.76 6.88 -6.99
N GLU A 105 -14.70 7.32 -8.25
CA GLU A 105 -13.49 7.28 -9.08
C GLU A 105 -12.37 8.17 -8.53
N ASP A 106 -12.74 9.21 -7.79
CA ASP A 106 -11.81 10.11 -7.08
C ASP A 106 -11.04 9.37 -5.96
N ASP A 107 -11.55 8.24 -5.45
CA ASP A 107 -10.87 7.41 -4.46
C ASP A 107 -9.90 6.40 -5.09
N ALA A 108 -9.74 6.39 -6.42
CA ALA A 108 -8.88 5.42 -7.10
C ALA A 108 -7.40 5.46 -6.67
N PRO A 109 -6.76 6.62 -6.42
CA PRO A 109 -5.39 6.65 -5.91
C PRO A 109 -5.24 5.96 -4.55
N LEU A 110 -6.20 6.19 -3.65
CA LEU A 110 -6.27 5.54 -2.34
C LEU A 110 -6.37 4.02 -2.49
N ILE A 111 -7.31 3.53 -3.30
CA ILE A 111 -7.53 2.08 -3.46
C ILE A 111 -6.38 1.41 -4.21
N ALA A 112 -5.78 2.08 -5.20
CA ALA A 112 -4.60 1.60 -5.90
C ALA A 112 -3.41 1.42 -4.93
N ASN A 113 -3.20 2.38 -4.04
CA ASN A 113 -2.13 2.29 -3.03
C ASN A 113 -2.40 1.12 -2.06
N LEU A 114 -3.60 1.00 -1.50
CA LEU A 114 -3.94 -0.13 -0.61
C LEU A 114 -3.76 -1.48 -1.30
N TYR A 115 -4.12 -1.57 -2.57
CA TYR A 115 -3.91 -2.79 -3.34
C TYR A 115 -2.43 -3.14 -3.50
N ALA A 116 -1.61 -2.16 -3.87
CA ALA A 116 -0.16 -2.32 -4.01
C ALA A 116 0.49 -2.75 -2.68
N ASP A 117 0.10 -2.10 -1.58
CA ASP A 117 0.59 -2.40 -0.25
C ASP A 117 0.29 -3.85 0.16
N LEU A 118 -0.92 -4.35 -0.08
CA LEU A 118 -1.27 -5.74 0.24
C LEU A 118 -0.34 -6.73 -0.44
N LEU A 119 -0.04 -6.50 -1.72
CA LEU A 119 0.86 -7.35 -2.52
C LEU A 119 2.31 -7.26 -2.02
N ILE A 120 2.80 -6.04 -1.79
CA ILE A 120 4.17 -5.78 -1.32
C ILE A 120 4.35 -6.39 0.07
N ASN A 121 3.46 -6.08 1.00
CA ASN A 121 3.61 -6.48 2.40
C ASN A 121 3.37 -7.98 2.59
N ASP A 122 2.47 -8.60 1.82
CA ASP A 122 2.32 -10.06 1.84
C ASP A 122 3.59 -10.75 1.35
N ARG A 123 4.18 -10.27 0.25
CA ARG A 123 5.47 -10.80 -0.24
C ARG A 123 6.57 -10.63 0.81
N LEU A 124 6.69 -9.46 1.43
CA LEU A 124 7.71 -9.19 2.45
C LEU A 124 7.54 -10.07 3.69
N GLN A 125 6.30 -10.26 4.17
CA GLN A 125 6.00 -11.14 5.30
C GLN A 125 6.29 -12.61 4.94
N GLN A 126 5.71 -13.10 3.84
CA GLN A 126 5.70 -14.54 3.53
C GLN A 126 7.00 -15.05 2.90
N GLN A 127 7.65 -14.24 2.05
CA GLN A 127 8.81 -14.67 1.28
C GLN A 127 10.13 -14.15 1.86
N ALA A 128 10.14 -12.92 2.37
CA ALA A 128 11.34 -12.33 2.97
C ALA A 128 11.44 -12.52 4.49
N GLY A 129 10.36 -12.98 5.14
CA GLY A 129 10.33 -13.23 6.59
C GLY A 129 10.44 -11.95 7.43
N LEU A 130 10.06 -10.80 6.86
CA LEU A 130 10.01 -9.54 7.58
C LEU A 130 8.79 -9.47 8.49
N ALA A 131 8.87 -8.70 9.58
CA ALA A 131 7.80 -8.61 10.57
C ALA A 131 6.80 -7.48 10.23
N MET A 132 6.18 -7.57 9.05
CA MET A 132 5.17 -6.58 8.61
C MET A 132 3.96 -6.57 9.55
N ASP A 133 3.58 -7.73 10.09
CA ASP A 133 2.53 -7.85 11.10
C ASP A 133 2.83 -7.05 12.38
N ALA A 134 4.09 -7.01 12.82
CA ALA A 134 4.49 -6.20 13.96
C ALA A 134 4.43 -4.70 13.67
N LEU A 135 4.67 -4.30 12.41
CA LEU A 135 4.50 -2.94 11.94
C LEU A 135 3.03 -2.54 11.97
N TYR A 136 2.15 -3.34 11.36
CA TYR A 136 0.71 -3.03 11.30
C TYR A 136 0.03 -3.07 12.67
N ARG A 137 0.52 -3.87 13.63
CA ARG A 137 0.06 -3.81 15.02
C ARG A 137 0.24 -2.43 15.67
N LYS A 138 1.20 -1.63 15.22
CA LYS A 138 1.41 -0.26 15.71
C LYS A 138 0.45 0.75 15.08
N LEU A 139 -0.10 0.41 13.91
CA LEU A 139 -1.04 1.24 13.14
C LEU A 139 -2.50 0.86 13.40
N ALA A 140 -2.72 -0.31 13.99
CA ALA A 140 -4.03 -0.75 14.45
C ALA A 140 -4.61 0.28 15.42
N SER A 141 -5.85 0.69 15.16
CA SER A 141 -6.58 1.65 15.97
C SER A 141 -7.98 1.13 16.27
N ASN A 142 -8.48 1.41 17.47
CA ASN A 142 -9.81 0.99 17.91
C ASN A 142 -10.94 1.76 17.20
N ASP A 143 -10.66 2.94 16.65
CA ASP A 143 -11.62 3.78 15.92
C ASP A 143 -11.44 3.65 14.39
N ALA A 144 -11.02 2.46 13.94
CA ALA A 144 -10.80 2.14 12.53
C ALA A 144 -12.10 2.27 11.73
N SER A 145 -12.02 2.92 10.57
CA SER A 145 -13.14 2.93 9.63
C SER A 145 -13.43 1.53 9.05
N PRO A 146 -14.65 1.25 8.56
CA PRO A 146 -14.97 -0.06 7.99
C PRO A 146 -14.02 -0.51 6.87
N LEU A 147 -13.59 0.40 5.99
CA LEU A 147 -12.60 0.11 4.96
C LEU A 147 -11.24 -0.29 5.57
N TRP A 148 -10.81 0.39 6.63
CA TRP A 148 -9.57 0.04 7.33
C TRP A 148 -9.68 -1.29 8.06
N GLN A 149 -10.83 -1.59 8.66
CA GLN A 149 -11.09 -2.88 9.29
C GLN A 149 -11.02 -4.02 8.27
N LEU A 150 -11.67 -3.86 7.10
CA LEU A 150 -11.55 -4.81 5.98
C LEU A 150 -10.08 -5.01 5.61
N TYR A 151 -9.35 -3.91 5.40
CA TYR A 151 -7.94 -3.94 4.99
C TYR A 151 -7.04 -4.69 5.98
N LEU A 152 -7.14 -4.35 7.27
CA LEU A 152 -6.40 -5.05 8.33
C LEU A 152 -6.83 -6.51 8.47
N ARG A 153 -8.13 -6.81 8.28
CA ARG A 153 -8.62 -8.19 8.32
C ARG A 153 -8.08 -9.02 7.16
N ILE A 154 -7.94 -8.44 5.96
CA ILE A 154 -7.28 -9.11 4.82
C ILE A 154 -5.85 -9.51 5.20
N TYR A 155 -5.09 -8.64 5.85
CA TYR A 155 -3.75 -8.99 6.34
C TYR A 155 -3.76 -10.15 7.34
N GLU A 156 -4.69 -10.16 8.30
CA GLU A 156 -4.81 -11.30 9.21
C GLU A 156 -5.05 -12.61 8.46
N GLN A 157 -5.86 -12.60 7.40
CA GLN A 157 -6.10 -13.78 6.55
C GLN A 157 -4.86 -14.17 5.73
N LEU A 158 -4.20 -13.18 5.12
CA LEU A 158 -2.98 -13.38 4.32
C LEU A 158 -1.86 -13.98 5.15
N TRP A 159 -1.68 -13.50 6.38
CA TRP A 159 -0.61 -13.90 7.29
C TRP A 159 -1.01 -15.00 8.27
N THR A 160 -2.24 -15.51 8.16
CA THR A 160 -2.80 -16.55 9.04
C THR A 160 -2.68 -16.17 10.52
N LEU A 161 -2.92 -14.89 10.83
CA LEU A 161 -2.91 -14.39 12.19
C LEU A 161 -4.20 -14.80 12.91
N PRO A 162 -4.15 -14.98 14.25
CA PRO A 162 -5.36 -15.08 15.04
C PRO A 162 -6.28 -13.88 14.81
N GLN A 163 -7.59 -14.12 14.77
CA GLN A 163 -8.57 -13.03 14.72
C GLN A 163 -8.37 -12.10 15.92
N GLY A 164 -8.45 -10.78 15.69
CA GLY A 164 -8.24 -9.81 16.76
C GLY A 164 -6.80 -9.31 16.90
N THR A 165 -5.87 -9.75 16.05
CA THR A 165 -4.45 -9.38 16.15
C THR A 165 -4.17 -7.97 15.64
N LEU A 166 -4.81 -7.58 14.52
CA LEU A 166 -4.71 -6.27 13.86
C LEU A 166 -6.03 -5.51 13.95
N VAL A 167 -7.17 -6.21 13.90
CA VAL A 167 -8.49 -5.58 13.99
C VAL A 167 -9.26 -6.19 15.15
N GLY A 168 -9.55 -5.38 16.17
CA GLY A 168 -10.26 -5.82 17.37
C GLY A 168 -11.78 -5.80 17.21
N GLY A 169 -12.46 -6.54 18.09
CA GLY A 169 -13.92 -6.58 18.18
C GLY A 169 -14.58 -7.65 17.29
N ASP A 170 -15.88 -7.82 17.48
CA ASP A 170 -16.69 -8.71 16.63
C ASP A 170 -16.97 -8.00 15.31
N LEU A 171 -16.41 -8.53 14.22
CA LEU A 171 -16.62 -8.02 12.87
C LEU A 171 -17.95 -8.54 12.29
N PRO A 172 -18.67 -7.73 11.49
CA PRO A 172 -19.83 -8.20 10.73
C PRO A 172 -19.48 -9.39 9.84
N ALA A 173 -20.41 -10.34 9.68
CA ALA A 173 -20.18 -11.55 8.89
C ALA A 173 -19.86 -11.23 7.41
N GLU A 174 -20.45 -10.15 6.88
CA GLU A 174 -20.18 -9.64 5.54
C GLU A 174 -18.72 -9.20 5.41
N LEU A 175 -18.19 -8.46 6.39
CA LEU A 175 -16.79 -7.99 6.38
C LEU A 175 -15.81 -9.16 6.49
N GLU A 176 -16.12 -10.16 7.32
CA GLU A 176 -15.33 -11.40 7.40
C GLU A 176 -15.30 -12.14 6.05
N GLY A 177 -16.46 -12.26 5.39
CA GLY A 177 -16.56 -12.84 4.05
C GLY A 177 -15.75 -12.08 3.01
N ASP A 178 -15.87 -10.74 3.00
CA ASP A 178 -15.14 -9.87 2.10
C ASP A 178 -13.64 -9.92 2.33
N ALA A 179 -13.18 -9.98 3.59
CA ALA A 179 -11.76 -10.10 3.91
C ALA A 179 -11.16 -11.43 3.40
N LEU A 180 -11.92 -12.52 3.48
CA LEU A 180 -11.53 -13.80 2.89
C LEU A 180 -11.43 -13.72 1.36
N LEU A 181 -12.38 -13.05 0.71
CA LEU A 181 -12.33 -12.80 -0.73
C LEU A 181 -11.13 -11.93 -1.12
N GLY A 182 -10.86 -10.86 -0.37
CA GLY A 182 -9.70 -10.00 -0.57
C GLY A 182 -8.39 -10.76 -0.45
N ALA A 183 -8.23 -11.59 0.58
CA ALA A 183 -7.02 -12.40 0.75
C ALA A 183 -6.84 -13.44 -0.37
N ARG A 184 -7.94 -14.05 -0.84
CA ARG A 184 -7.91 -14.95 -2.01
C ARG A 184 -7.49 -14.21 -3.27
N LEU A 185 -8.05 -13.02 -3.51
CA LEU A 185 -7.72 -12.18 -4.66
C LEU A 185 -6.23 -11.82 -4.67
N ILE A 186 -5.69 -11.32 -3.56
CA ILE A 186 -4.27 -10.94 -3.46
C ILE A 186 -3.36 -12.13 -3.77
N ARG A 187 -3.70 -13.34 -3.30
CA ARG A 187 -2.93 -14.55 -3.60
C ARG A 187 -3.06 -15.00 -5.05
N ALA A 188 -4.26 -14.95 -5.61
CA ALA A 188 -4.53 -15.39 -6.99
C ALA A 188 -3.81 -14.50 -8.01
N TYR A 189 -3.82 -13.19 -7.78
CA TYR A 189 -3.24 -12.20 -8.68
C TYR A 189 -1.86 -11.71 -8.25
N ALA A 190 -1.15 -12.42 -7.37
CA ALA A 190 0.16 -11.98 -6.87
C ALA A 190 1.22 -11.80 -7.99
N GLN A 191 1.11 -12.53 -9.09
CA GLN A 191 2.03 -12.42 -10.24
C GLN A 191 1.48 -11.48 -11.32
N ASP A 192 0.19 -11.58 -11.62
CA ASP A 192 -0.52 -10.78 -12.62
C ASP A 192 -1.40 -9.72 -11.93
N TRP A 193 -0.77 -8.89 -11.09
CA TRP A 193 -1.45 -8.01 -10.15
C TRP A 193 -2.36 -6.96 -10.81
N LEU A 194 -2.06 -6.55 -12.04
CA LEU A 194 -2.94 -5.63 -12.76
C LEU A 194 -4.35 -6.22 -12.94
N ASP A 195 -4.49 -7.54 -13.09
CA ASP A 195 -5.78 -8.19 -13.36
C ASP A 195 -6.67 -8.23 -12.10
N GLY A 196 -6.08 -8.26 -10.90
CA GLY A 196 -6.82 -8.25 -9.64
C GLY A 196 -7.30 -6.85 -9.19
N ALA A 197 -6.73 -5.78 -9.74
CA ALA A 197 -6.94 -4.42 -9.25
C ALA A 197 -8.42 -3.96 -9.31
N GLY A 198 -9.10 -4.25 -10.42
CA GLY A 198 -10.52 -3.89 -10.59
C GLY A 198 -11.45 -4.66 -9.65
N GLY A 199 -11.16 -5.95 -9.41
CA GLY A 199 -11.91 -6.78 -8.47
C GLY A 199 -11.73 -6.33 -7.03
N PHE A 200 -10.51 -5.94 -6.64
CA PHE A 200 -10.25 -5.35 -5.33
C PHE A 200 -10.99 -4.02 -5.14
N ALA A 201 -11.01 -3.18 -6.18
CA ALA A 201 -11.78 -1.93 -6.15
C ALA A 201 -13.28 -2.17 -5.93
N LEU A 202 -13.87 -3.14 -6.63
CA LEU A 202 -15.27 -3.54 -6.42
C LEU A 202 -15.54 -4.04 -5.01
N LEU A 203 -14.61 -4.78 -4.41
CA LEU A 203 -14.70 -5.25 -3.03
C LEU A 203 -14.70 -4.09 -2.02
N CYS A 204 -13.92 -3.04 -2.28
CA CYS A 204 -13.85 -1.86 -1.42
C CYS A 204 -15.01 -0.87 -1.60
N LEU A 205 -15.66 -0.86 -2.77
CA LEU A 205 -16.69 0.13 -3.12
C LEU A 205 -17.84 0.25 -2.10
N PRO A 206 -18.44 -0.84 -1.57
CA PRO A 206 -19.51 -0.74 -0.58
C PRO A 206 -19.08 0.04 0.68
N TYR A 207 -17.84 -0.13 1.12
CA TYR A 207 -17.27 0.54 2.28
C TYR A 207 -17.03 2.03 2.00
N LEU A 208 -16.55 2.36 0.80
CA LEU A 208 -16.39 3.74 0.35
C LEU A 208 -17.72 4.48 0.19
N LEU A 209 -18.80 3.79 -0.17
CA LEU A 209 -20.14 4.39 -0.30
C LEU A 209 -20.78 4.65 1.08
N GLN A 210 -20.47 3.82 2.08
CA GLN A 210 -20.91 4.03 3.46
C GLN A 210 -20.14 5.17 4.12
N GLN A 211 -18.87 5.36 3.77
CA GLN A 211 -18.06 6.49 4.20
C GLN A 211 -18.48 7.77 3.46
N GLY A 212 -18.80 8.83 4.19
CA GLY A 212 -19.03 10.14 3.57
C GLY A 212 -17.74 10.66 2.91
N ARG A 213 -17.87 11.33 1.75
CA ARG A 213 -16.75 11.90 0.97
C ARG A 213 -15.78 12.81 1.74
N GLN A 214 -16.15 13.30 2.92
CA GLN A 214 -15.35 14.21 3.75
C GLN A 214 -14.73 13.55 4.99
N GLN A 215 -14.97 12.26 5.21
CA GLN A 215 -14.34 11.56 6.33
C GLN A 215 -13.01 10.97 5.87
N PRO A 216 -11.87 11.48 6.34
CA PRO A 216 -10.61 10.79 6.12
C PRO A 216 -10.75 9.40 6.74
N PRO A 217 -10.36 8.34 6.04
CA PRO A 217 -10.41 7.04 6.64
C PRO A 217 -9.40 7.01 7.81
N GLY A 218 -9.88 6.84 9.05
CA GLY A 218 -9.04 6.83 10.25
C GLY A 218 -8.01 5.69 10.19
N GLY A 219 -6.76 5.96 10.63
CA GLY A 219 -5.62 5.03 10.53
C GLY A 219 -5.01 4.91 9.13
N LEU A 220 -5.84 5.02 8.08
CA LEU A 220 -5.45 4.97 6.68
C LEU A 220 -4.57 6.17 6.27
N VAL A 221 -4.95 7.40 6.64
CA VAL A 221 -4.21 8.61 6.21
C VAL A 221 -2.76 8.63 6.70
N GLU A 222 -2.49 8.17 7.92
CA GLU A 222 -1.13 8.22 8.49
C GLU A 222 -0.14 7.28 7.77
N TRP A 223 -0.61 6.15 7.24
CA TRP A 223 0.22 5.20 6.49
C TRP A 223 0.25 5.52 4.99
N LEU A 224 -0.87 5.90 4.37
CA LEU A 224 -0.93 6.23 2.94
C LEU A 224 -0.09 7.46 2.56
N ASP A 225 0.14 8.35 3.52
CA ASP A 225 1.09 9.47 3.40
C ASP A 225 2.57 9.01 3.24
N LEU A 226 2.85 7.70 3.16
CA LEU A 226 4.13 7.11 2.76
C LEU A 226 4.40 7.13 1.24
N ASP A 227 3.38 7.37 0.41
CA ASP A 227 3.55 7.26 -1.05
C ASP A 227 2.99 8.49 -1.76
N GLN A 228 3.29 9.69 -1.23
CA GLN A 228 3.13 10.90 -2.05
C GLN A 228 4.14 10.85 -3.20
N VAL A 229 3.76 10.19 -4.29
CA VAL A 229 4.42 10.30 -5.57
C VAL A 229 4.37 11.77 -5.97
N GLY A 230 5.53 12.43 -5.97
CA GLY A 230 5.64 13.81 -6.40
C GLY A 230 4.99 13.98 -7.77
N ASP A 231 3.88 14.72 -7.82
CA ASP A 231 3.14 15.14 -9.02
C ASP A 231 2.76 13.99 -9.98
N ALA A 232 2.06 12.97 -9.47
CA ALA A 232 1.50 11.85 -10.25
C ALA A 232 0.20 12.17 -11.02
N ASP A 233 -0.20 13.44 -11.12
CA ASP A 233 -1.37 13.84 -11.91
C ASP A 233 -1.11 13.83 -13.42
N ALA A 234 0.13 13.63 -13.85
CA ALA A 234 0.46 13.45 -15.27
C ALA A 234 0.30 11.98 -15.68
N LEU A 235 -0.96 11.55 -15.92
CA LEU A 235 -1.20 10.39 -16.79
C LEU A 235 -0.46 10.64 -18.12
N PRO A 236 0.43 9.74 -18.57
CA PRO A 236 1.07 9.91 -19.87
C PRO A 236 0.00 9.93 -20.97
N ASP A 237 0.00 10.98 -21.80
CA ASP A 237 -0.83 11.06 -23.00
C ASP A 237 -0.52 9.85 -23.90
N GLY A 238 -1.49 8.95 -24.05
CA GLY A 238 -1.34 7.72 -24.85
C GLY A 238 -2.11 6.49 -24.37
N LEU A 239 -2.60 6.47 -23.13
CA LEU A 239 -3.41 5.37 -22.57
C LEU A 239 -4.90 5.44 -22.97
N ALA A 240 -5.17 5.70 -24.26
CA ALA A 240 -6.54 5.88 -24.77
C ALA A 240 -7.18 4.58 -25.31
N GLU A 241 -6.39 3.51 -25.48
CA GLU A 241 -6.86 2.24 -26.02
C GLU A 241 -7.10 1.22 -24.90
N ILE A 242 -8.24 0.51 -24.96
CA ILE A 242 -8.59 -0.57 -24.02
C ILE A 242 -7.76 -1.81 -24.39
N GLU A 243 -6.83 -2.21 -23.52
CA GLU A 243 -5.98 -3.38 -23.74
C GLU A 243 -6.67 -4.72 -23.40
N PRO A 244 -6.14 -5.86 -23.87
CA PRO A 244 -6.56 -7.17 -23.37
C PRO A 244 -6.35 -7.27 -21.84
N GLY A 245 -7.40 -7.65 -21.10
CA GLY A 245 -7.38 -7.69 -19.62
C GLY A 245 -7.99 -6.46 -18.96
N GLU A 246 -8.29 -5.43 -19.73
CA GLU A 246 -9.01 -4.22 -19.28
C GLU A 246 -10.55 -4.36 -19.41
N GLN A 247 -11.08 -5.58 -19.26
CA GLN A 247 -12.52 -5.87 -19.31
C GLN A 247 -13.25 -5.22 -18.12
N ASP A 248 -14.58 -5.18 -18.16
CA ASP A 248 -15.37 -4.76 -17.00
C ASP A 248 -14.94 -5.57 -15.77
N PRO A 249 -14.63 -4.91 -14.65
CA PRO A 249 -14.12 -5.60 -13.47
C PRO A 249 -15.17 -6.59 -12.96
N GLN A 250 -14.71 -7.79 -12.60
CA GLN A 250 -15.55 -8.82 -12.02
C GLN A 250 -15.40 -8.83 -10.50
N HIS A 251 -16.53 -8.94 -9.78
CA HIS A 251 -16.48 -8.98 -8.33
C HIS A 251 -15.78 -10.29 -7.87
N PRO A 252 -14.90 -10.27 -6.85
CA PRO A 252 -14.12 -11.46 -6.45
C PRO A 252 -14.98 -12.67 -6.06
N ALA A 253 -16.21 -12.44 -5.58
CA ALA A 253 -17.17 -13.51 -5.29
C ALA A 253 -17.65 -14.30 -6.54
N GLN A 254 -17.44 -13.76 -7.73
CA GLN A 254 -17.82 -14.35 -9.02
C GLN A 254 -16.61 -14.95 -9.75
N ASP A 255 -15.40 -14.80 -9.21
CA ASP A 255 -14.16 -15.34 -9.75
C ASP A 255 -14.03 -16.83 -9.31
N PRO A 256 -14.01 -17.80 -10.25
CA PRO A 256 -14.10 -19.23 -9.96
C PRO A 256 -13.01 -19.82 -9.04
#